data_AF-A0A966SL95-F1
#
_entry.id   AF-A0A966SL95-F1
#
_cell.length_a   1.000
_cell.length_b   1.000
_cell.length_c   1.000
_cell.angle_alpha   90.00
_cell.angle_beta   90.00
_cell.angle_gamma   90.00
#
_symmetry.space_group_name_H-M   'P 1'
#
loop_
_entity.id
_entity.type
_entity.pdbx_description
1 polymer ?
#
loop_
_entity_poly.entity_id
_entity_poly.type
_entity_poly.pdbx_seq_one_letter_code
_entity_poly.pdbx_strand_id
1 'polypeptide(L)'
;MNDAAAQVAAAIETHGAPKWVTVVPMSVRRQVASDIKAQLLAAARVSEGWSRQSDGRLVFGRLDARETLRQWATQNIFAVLTVREIAEQAGVPQSAVRTMISERADIFRKSDGRTYEVRDPNADRQADKR
;
A
#
# COMPACT_ATOMS: atom_id res chain seq x y z
N MET A 1 -28.36 -17.68 5.19
CA MET A 1 -27.44 -16.70 4.58
C MET A 1 -28.04 -16.26 3.25
N ASN A 2 -28.07 -14.96 2.97
CA ASN A 2 -28.62 -14.44 1.72
C ASN A 2 -27.78 -14.97 0.54
N ASP A 3 -28.41 -15.61 -0.46
CA ASP A 3 -27.72 -16.28 -1.57
C ASP A 3 -26.70 -15.35 -2.28
N ALA A 4 -27.07 -14.08 -2.41
CA ALA A 4 -26.21 -13.03 -2.95
C ALA A 4 -24.91 -12.81 -2.15
N ALA A 5 -24.95 -12.90 -0.81
CA ALA A 5 -23.76 -12.71 0.02
C ALA A 5 -22.78 -13.89 -0.11
N ALA A 6 -23.31 -15.11 -0.19
CA ALA A 6 -22.51 -16.31 -0.44
C ALA A 6 -21.86 -16.26 -1.82
N GLN A 7 -22.61 -15.86 -2.86
CA GLN A 7 -22.09 -15.69 -4.22
C GLN A 7 -20.98 -14.63 -4.29
N VAL A 8 -21.14 -13.50 -3.59
CA VAL A 8 -20.11 -12.45 -3.51
C VAL A 8 -18.87 -12.95 -2.77
N ALA A 9 -19.04 -13.66 -1.65
CA ALA A 9 -17.92 -14.21 -0.89
C ALA A 9 -17.11 -15.21 -1.72
N ALA A 10 -17.77 -16.16 -2.39
CA ALA A 10 -17.12 -17.15 -3.26
C ALA A 10 -16.35 -16.48 -4.42
N ALA A 11 -16.91 -15.43 -5.02
CA ALA A 11 -16.23 -14.68 -6.08
C ALA A 11 -15.00 -13.91 -5.57
N ILE A 12 -15.09 -13.33 -4.36
CA ILE A 12 -13.95 -12.64 -3.72
C ILE A 12 -12.84 -13.64 -3.39
N GLU A 13 -13.16 -14.81 -2.87
CA GLU A 13 -12.19 -15.86 -2.59
C GLU A 13 -11.48 -16.32 -3.88
N THR A 14 -12.27 -16.60 -4.93
CA THR A 14 -11.78 -17.12 -6.21
C THR A 14 -10.95 -16.09 -6.99
N HIS A 15 -11.35 -14.82 -7.02
CA HIS A 15 -10.75 -13.81 -7.91
C HIS A 15 -10.01 -12.67 -7.19
N GLY A 16 -10.21 -12.50 -5.89
CA GLY A 16 -9.68 -11.39 -5.12
C GLY A 16 -10.35 -10.04 -5.43
N ALA A 17 -9.85 -8.98 -4.78
CA ALA A 17 -10.25 -7.60 -5.03
C ALA A 17 -9.27 -6.87 -5.96
N PRO A 18 -9.75 -6.12 -6.98
CA PRO A 18 -11.15 -5.83 -7.27
C PRO A 18 -11.81 -6.77 -8.30
N LYS A 19 -11.11 -7.75 -8.88
CA LYS A 19 -11.60 -8.51 -10.06
C LYS A 19 -12.93 -9.22 -9.84
N TRP A 20 -13.30 -9.60 -8.62
CA TRP A 20 -14.61 -10.23 -8.35
C TRP A 20 -15.81 -9.41 -8.88
N VAL A 21 -15.68 -8.09 -9.02
CA VAL A 21 -16.76 -7.22 -9.54
C VAL A 21 -17.12 -7.47 -11.00
N THR A 22 -16.21 -8.08 -11.78
CA THR A 22 -16.44 -8.39 -13.19
C THR A 22 -17.21 -9.70 -13.38
N VAL A 23 -17.16 -10.59 -12.39
CA VAL A 23 -17.83 -11.90 -12.44
C VAL A 23 -19.17 -11.92 -11.69
N VAL A 24 -19.42 -10.94 -10.80
CA VAL A 24 -20.70 -10.82 -10.09
C VAL A 24 -21.56 -9.69 -10.69
N PRO A 25 -22.78 -9.99 -11.17
CA PRO A 25 -23.71 -8.97 -11.68
C PRO A 25 -24.01 -7.86 -10.68
N MET A 26 -24.23 -6.63 -11.18
CA MET A 26 -24.52 -5.47 -10.33
C MET A 26 -25.80 -5.64 -9.48
N SER A 27 -26.80 -6.35 -10.02
CA SER A 27 -28.04 -6.67 -9.31
C SER A 27 -27.78 -7.46 -8.03
N VAL A 28 -26.98 -8.53 -8.11
CA VAL A 28 -26.57 -9.35 -6.96
C VAL A 28 -25.70 -8.53 -6.00
N ARG A 29 -24.74 -7.76 -6.52
CA ARG A 29 -23.88 -6.89 -5.70
C ARG A 29 -24.66 -5.91 -4.84
N ARG A 30 -25.77 -5.36 -5.34
CA ARG A 30 -26.61 -4.38 -4.62
C ARG A 30 -27.47 -5.02 -3.52
N GLN A 31 -27.68 -6.33 -3.54
CA GLN A 31 -28.43 -7.05 -2.51
C GLN A 31 -27.59 -7.33 -1.24
N VAL A 32 -26.26 -7.23 -1.34
CA VAL A 32 -25.37 -7.41 -0.20
C VAL A 32 -25.20 -6.08 0.54
N ALA A 33 -25.52 -6.10 1.83
CA ALA A 33 -25.35 -4.96 2.72
C ALA A 33 -23.89 -4.45 2.72
N SER A 34 -23.74 -3.13 2.84
CA SER A 34 -22.44 -2.45 2.66
C SER A 34 -21.41 -2.85 3.72
N ASP A 35 -21.85 -3.09 4.95
CA ASP A 35 -21.05 -3.57 6.08
C ASP A 35 -20.50 -4.98 5.84
N ILE A 36 -21.35 -5.92 5.40
CA ILE A 36 -20.93 -7.28 5.04
C ILE A 36 -19.92 -7.22 3.89
N LYS A 37 -20.19 -6.40 2.87
CA LYS A 37 -19.27 -6.23 1.74
C LYS A 37 -17.92 -5.64 2.18
N ALA A 38 -17.94 -4.66 3.09
CA ALA A 38 -16.71 -4.08 3.64
C ALA A 38 -15.88 -5.13 4.41
N GLN A 39 -16.52 -5.97 5.22
CA GLN A 39 -15.84 -7.07 5.92
C GLN A 39 -15.21 -8.07 4.95
N LEU A 40 -15.95 -8.49 3.91
CA LEU A 40 -15.44 -9.40 2.88
C LEU A 40 -14.23 -8.80 2.14
N LEU A 41 -14.29 -7.51 1.80
CA LEU A 41 -13.20 -6.82 1.10
C LEU A 41 -11.98 -6.55 1.98
N ALA A 42 -12.17 -6.33 3.27
CA ALA A 42 -11.08 -6.14 4.22
C ALA A 42 -10.20 -7.40 4.34
N ALA A 43 -10.82 -8.58 4.31
CA ALA A 43 -10.12 -9.87 4.32
C ALA A 43 -9.68 -10.35 2.92
N ALA A 44 -10.10 -9.68 1.85
CA ALA A 44 -9.85 -10.14 0.49
C ALA A 44 -8.38 -10.01 0.09
N ARG A 45 -7.86 -11.08 -0.54
CA ARG A 45 -6.59 -11.01 -1.27
C ARG A 45 -6.69 -10.02 -2.42
N VAL A 46 -5.58 -9.35 -2.73
CA VAL A 46 -5.48 -8.52 -3.93
C VAL A 46 -5.48 -9.43 -5.16
N SER A 47 -6.27 -9.08 -6.16
CA SER A 47 -6.36 -9.79 -7.42
C SER A 47 -5.02 -9.78 -8.17
N GLU A 48 -4.74 -10.83 -8.93
CA GLU A 48 -3.54 -10.90 -9.77
C GLU A 48 -3.44 -9.70 -10.73
N GLY A 49 -2.26 -9.10 -10.81
CA GLY A 49 -2.00 -7.92 -11.63
C GLY A 49 -2.49 -6.61 -11.01
N TRP A 50 -2.97 -6.62 -9.76
CA TRP A 50 -3.31 -5.42 -9.00
C TRP A 50 -2.33 -5.22 -7.85
N SER A 51 -2.09 -3.96 -7.50
CA SER A 51 -1.28 -3.55 -6.35
C SER A 51 -2.09 -2.64 -5.44
N ARG A 52 -1.85 -2.73 -4.13
CA ARG A 52 -2.45 -1.85 -3.13
C ARG A 52 -1.53 -0.66 -2.86
N GLN A 53 -2.08 0.55 -2.93
CA GLN A 53 -1.41 1.80 -2.56
C GLN A 53 -1.42 2.00 -1.05
N SER A 54 -0.59 2.92 -0.56
CA SER A 54 -0.48 3.26 0.87
C SER A 54 -1.79 3.81 1.45
N ASP A 55 -2.62 4.44 0.61
CA ASP A 55 -3.96 4.92 0.98
C ASP A 55 -5.06 3.84 0.88
N GLY A 56 -4.69 2.59 0.61
CA GLY A 56 -5.60 1.45 0.47
C GLY A 56 -6.25 1.29 -0.90
N ARG A 57 -6.03 2.22 -1.85
CA ARG A 57 -6.57 2.11 -3.21
C ARG A 57 -5.89 0.96 -3.97
N LEU A 58 -6.66 0.31 -4.84
CA LEU A 58 -6.16 -0.75 -5.71
C LEU A 58 -5.92 -0.17 -7.11
N VAL A 59 -4.71 -0.36 -7.63
CA VAL A 59 -4.32 0.04 -8.98
C VAL A 59 -3.92 -1.17 -9.80
N PHE A 60 -4.21 -1.15 -11.10
CA PHE A 60 -3.76 -2.19 -12.01
C PHE A 60 -2.28 -1.99 -12.35
N GLY A 61 -1.51 -3.07 -12.34
CA GLY A 61 -0.06 -3.05 -12.59
C GLY A 61 0.78 -2.99 -11.31
N ARG A 62 2.04 -2.59 -11.49
CA ARG A 62 3.01 -2.41 -10.41
C ARG A 62 2.92 -1.00 -9.85
N LEU A 63 3.21 -0.85 -8.56
CA LEU A 63 3.46 0.47 -7.99
C LEU A 63 4.66 1.11 -8.68
N ASP A 64 4.63 2.43 -8.84
CA ASP A 64 5.83 3.15 -9.26
C ASP A 64 6.89 3.10 -8.14
N ALA A 65 8.12 3.48 -8.47
CA ALA A 65 9.22 3.45 -7.51
C ALA A 65 8.97 4.36 -6.31
N ARG A 66 8.23 5.47 -6.51
CA ARG A 66 7.94 6.45 -5.46
C ARG A 66 6.97 5.91 -4.42
N GLU A 67 5.89 5.28 -4.87
CA GLU A 67 4.89 4.68 -4.01
C GLU A 67 5.42 3.44 -3.32
N THR A 68 6.21 2.61 -4.03
CA THR A 68 6.96 1.50 -3.41
C THR A 68 7.84 2.00 -2.26
N LEU A 69 8.59 3.09 -2.48
CA LEU A 69 9.44 3.67 -1.44
C LEU A 69 8.64 4.24 -0.25
N ARG A 70 7.49 4.85 -0.50
CA ARG A 70 6.61 5.34 0.58
C ARG A 70 6.12 4.19 1.45
N GLN A 71 5.62 3.12 0.83
CA GLN A 71 5.14 1.95 1.57
C GLN A 71 6.27 1.30 2.36
N TRP A 72 7.42 1.09 1.71
CA TRP A 72 8.59 0.53 2.37
C TRP A 72 9.02 1.40 3.57
N ALA A 73 9.04 2.72 3.43
CA ALA A 73 9.43 3.62 4.51
C ALA A 73 8.50 3.52 5.73
N THR A 74 7.19 3.37 5.53
CA THR A 74 6.23 3.19 6.65
C THR A 74 6.44 1.91 7.44
N GLN A 75 7.08 0.90 6.84
CA GLN A 75 7.38 -0.39 7.47
C GLN A 75 8.77 -0.42 8.09
N ASN A 76 9.63 0.55 7.77
CA ASN A 76 11.05 0.58 8.14
C ASN A 76 11.41 1.88 8.88
N ILE A 77 10.48 2.42 9.66
CA ILE A 77 10.70 3.64 10.45
C ILE A 77 11.85 3.41 11.44
N PHE A 78 12.69 4.43 11.62
CA PHE A 78 13.94 4.44 12.39
C PHE A 78 15.09 3.60 11.82
N ALA A 79 14.92 2.97 10.65
CA ALA A 79 16.03 2.31 9.98
C ALA A 79 17.06 3.35 9.51
N VAL A 80 18.34 3.08 9.74
CA VAL A 80 19.46 3.91 9.29
C VAL A 80 20.22 3.15 8.23
N LEU A 81 20.06 3.55 6.97
CA LEU A 81 20.51 2.80 5.81
C LEU A 81 21.14 3.71 4.76
N THR A 82 22.05 3.17 3.97
CA THR A 82 22.58 3.85 2.77
C THR A 82 21.56 3.80 1.64
N VAL A 83 21.75 4.68 0.63
CA VAL A 83 20.95 4.68 -0.60
C VAL A 83 20.95 3.30 -1.30
N ARG A 84 22.07 2.59 -1.24
CA ARG A 84 22.20 1.25 -1.83
C ARG A 84 21.31 0.24 -1.11
N GLU A 85 21.37 0.20 0.21
CA GLU A 85 20.59 -0.75 1.02
C GLU A 85 19.09 -0.48 0.90
N ILE A 86 18.67 0.79 0.89
CA ILE A 86 17.27 1.16 0.65
C ILE A 86 16.80 0.65 -0.72
N ALA A 87 17.60 0.88 -1.77
CA ALA A 87 17.27 0.44 -3.13
C ALA A 87 17.13 -1.08 -3.23
N GLU A 88 18.02 -1.82 -2.59
CA GLU A 88 18.01 -3.28 -2.54
C GLU A 88 16.80 -3.82 -1.79
N GLN A 89 16.53 -3.31 -0.58
CA GLN A 89 15.41 -3.77 0.25
C GLN A 89 14.04 -3.37 -0.30
N ALA A 90 13.92 -2.17 -0.90
CA ALA A 90 12.68 -1.70 -1.51
C ALA A 90 12.48 -2.22 -2.94
N GLY A 91 13.48 -2.85 -3.55
CA GLY A 91 13.41 -3.37 -4.92
C GLY A 91 13.27 -2.28 -5.99
N VAL A 92 13.89 -1.11 -5.77
CA VAL A 92 13.81 0.04 -6.69
C VAL A 92 15.20 0.52 -7.13
N PRO A 93 15.33 1.25 -8.25
CA PRO A 93 16.60 1.84 -8.64
C PRO A 93 17.13 2.87 -7.63
N GLN A 94 18.45 2.92 -7.41
CA GLN A 94 19.09 3.92 -6.53
C GLN A 94 18.80 5.36 -6.97
N SER A 95 18.59 5.62 -8.27
CA SER A 95 18.19 6.93 -8.77
C SER A 95 16.85 7.38 -8.20
N ALA A 96 15.87 6.47 -8.13
CA ALA A 96 14.56 6.76 -7.53
C ALA A 96 14.69 7.08 -6.03
N VAL A 97 15.55 6.34 -5.31
CA VAL A 97 15.85 6.62 -3.90
C VAL A 97 16.43 8.02 -3.72
N ARG A 98 17.42 8.42 -4.54
CA ARG A 98 18.04 9.76 -4.47
C ARG A 98 17.04 10.87 -4.74
N THR A 99 16.19 10.70 -5.76
CA THR A 99 15.10 11.65 -6.04
C THR A 99 14.15 11.75 -4.85
N MET A 100 13.73 10.61 -4.29
CA MET A 100 12.81 10.58 -3.16
C MET A 100 13.40 11.25 -1.91
N ILE A 101 14.67 10.99 -1.57
CA ILE A 101 15.37 11.66 -0.46
C ILE A 101 15.38 13.18 -0.66
N SER A 102 15.66 13.64 -1.88
CA SER A 102 15.74 15.07 -2.20
C SER A 102 14.38 15.76 -2.10
N GLU A 103 13.31 15.08 -2.52
CA GLU A 103 11.95 15.61 -2.48
C GLU A 103 11.26 15.47 -1.12
N ARG A 104 11.66 14.48 -0.32
CA ARG A 104 11.01 14.06 0.94
C ARG A 104 12.03 13.86 2.06
N ALA A 105 12.75 14.94 2.39
CA ALA A 105 13.66 14.98 3.53
C ALA A 105 12.96 14.77 4.88
N ASP A 106 11.63 14.93 4.93
CA ASP A 106 10.76 14.61 6.06
C ASP A 106 10.62 13.10 6.30
N ILE A 107 10.76 12.27 5.25
CA ILE A 107 10.77 10.81 5.36
C ILE A 107 12.19 10.29 5.52
N PHE A 108 13.14 10.84 4.75
CA PHE A 108 14.53 10.37 4.76
C PHE A 108 15.45 11.46 5.26
N ARG A 109 15.75 11.45 6.56
CA ARG A 109 16.61 12.45 7.19
C ARG A 109 18.05 12.01 7.09
N LYS A 110 18.94 12.92 6.69
CA LYS A 110 20.38 12.65 6.71
C LYS A 110 20.84 12.37 8.15
N SER A 111 21.49 11.24 8.35
CA SER A 111 22.12 10.85 9.61
C SER A 111 23.65 11.01 9.46
N ASP A 112 24.44 10.00 9.82
CA ASP A 112 25.89 10.04 9.73
C ASP A 112 26.42 9.58 8.36
N GLY A 113 27.50 10.22 7.90
CA GLY A 113 28.21 9.90 6.67
C GLY A 113 27.30 9.81 5.44
N ARG A 114 27.14 8.59 4.93
CA ARG A 114 26.35 8.26 3.72
C ARG A 114 25.00 7.60 4.03
N THR A 115 24.57 7.63 5.29
CA THR A 115 23.35 6.99 5.77
C THR A 115 22.20 7.98 5.95
N TYR A 116 20.99 7.45 5.85
CA TYR A 116 19.74 8.18 6.01
C TYR A 116 18.86 7.41 7.00
N GLU A 117 18.33 8.14 7.98
CA GLU A 117 17.32 7.66 8.91
C GLU A 117 15.94 7.78 8.24
N VAL A 118 15.17 6.71 8.26
CA VAL A 118 13.77 6.70 7.84
C VAL A 118 12.90 7.19 9.00
N ARG A 119 12.02 8.15 8.75
CA ARG A 119 11.16 8.77 9.77
C ARG A 119 9.69 8.71 9.41
N ASP A 120 8.85 8.86 10.43
CA ASP A 120 7.42 9.08 10.26
C ASP A 120 7.11 10.59 10.24
N PRO A 121 6.73 11.16 9.08
CA PRO A 121 6.43 12.59 8.96
C PRO A 121 5.24 13.05 9.78
N ASN A 122 4.33 12.13 10.17
CA ASN A 122 3.17 12.48 10.99
C ASN A 122 3.54 12.54 12.47
N ALA A 123 4.38 11.62 12.95
CA ALA A 123 4.89 11.63 14.31
C ALA A 123 5.78 12.86 14.55
N ASP A 124 6.69 13.16 13.63
CA ASP A 124 7.60 14.32 13.73
C ASP A 124 6.81 15.65 13.78
N ARG A 125 5.79 15.80 12.92
CA ARG A 125 4.92 17.00 12.93
C ARG A 125 4.10 17.17 14.21
N GLN A 126 3.84 16.10 14.97
CA GLN A 126 3.16 16.19 16.25
C GLN A 126 4.13 16.52 17.40
N ALA A 127 5.38 16.05 17.30
CA ALA A 127 6.43 16.37 18.25
C ALA A 127 6.84 17.86 18.19
N ASP A 128 6.98 18.42 16.97
CA ASP A 128 7.37 19.84 16.77
C ASP A 128 6.31 20.86 17.24
N LYS A 129 5.09 20.42 17.57
CA LYS A 129 4.00 21.28 18.06
C LYS A 129 3.89 21.33 19.59
N ARG A 130 4.77 20.65 20.32
CA ARG A 130 4.86 20.68 21.78
C ARG A 130 6.02 21.55 22.23
#